data_AF-A0A7K7KFK6-F1
#
_entry.id   AF-A0A7K7KFK6-F1
#
_cell.length_a   1.000
_cell.length_b   1.000
_cell.length_c   1.000
_cell.angle_alpha   90.00
_cell.angle_beta   90.00
_cell.angle_gamma   90.00
#
_symmetry.space_group_name_H-M   'P 1'
#
loop_
_entity.id
_entity.type
_entity.pdbx_description
1 polymer ?
#
loop_
_entity_poly.entity_id
_entity_poly.type
_entity_poly.pdbx_seq_one_letter_code
_entity_poly.pdbx_strand_id
1 'polypeptide(L)'
;MTPYRQELEKYRDIDEDKILQELSPEELAQLDAELAEMDPENVLLPAGLRQRDQTHKSPTGPLDRDALLQHLERQALEAEERQDLVPFTGEKKGKPFVPKAAAPALPREEQVTLEPELEEALANATDAEMCDIAAILGMYTLMSNKQYYDAICSGNICNTEGINSVVQPDRYRPVPDEPPNPTDVAETLRRLQDNDPELHEVNLNNIKDIPVPTLEAICQAIKTNTHVRSLSLVATRSNDLVA
;
A
#
# COMPACT_ATOMS: atom_id res chain seq x y z
N MET A 1 -2.58 10.82 50.06
CA MET A 1 -1.73 10.48 48.90
C MET A 1 -1.72 8.98 48.74
N THR A 2 -1.72 8.46 47.51
CA THR A 2 -1.49 7.03 47.25
C THR A 2 -0.10 6.64 47.76
N PRO A 3 0.15 5.39 48.18
CA PRO A 3 1.47 4.94 48.63
C PRO A 3 2.57 5.21 47.59
N TYR A 4 2.21 5.09 46.31
CA TYR A 4 3.04 5.47 45.17
C TYR A 4 3.50 6.95 45.20
N ARG A 5 2.63 7.88 45.60
CA ARG A 5 2.99 9.31 45.70
C ARG A 5 3.95 9.62 46.85
N GLN A 6 3.90 8.86 47.94
CA GLN A 6 4.82 9.02 49.08
C GLN A 6 6.22 8.49 48.75
N GLU A 7 6.30 7.44 47.93
CA GLU A 7 7.58 6.89 47.47
C GLU A 7 8.27 7.83 46.46
N LEU A 8 7.49 8.51 45.62
CA LEU A 8 7.99 9.53 44.69
C LEU A 8 8.55 10.80 45.37
N GLU A 9 8.09 11.14 46.58
CA GLU A 9 8.60 12.28 47.34
C GLU A 9 10.09 12.15 47.68
N LYS A 10 10.61 10.93 47.81
CA LYS A 10 12.04 10.66 48.04
C LYS A 10 12.92 11.15 46.89
N TYR A 11 12.38 11.20 45.67
CA TYR A 11 13.11 11.58 44.46
C TYR A 11 13.01 13.08 44.15
N ARG A 12 12.23 13.85 44.92
CA ARG A 12 11.95 15.26 44.65
C ARG A 12 13.14 16.20 44.84
N ASP A 13 14.00 15.88 45.80
CA ASP A 13 15.13 16.73 46.21
C ASP A 13 16.49 16.13 45.79
N ILE A 14 16.50 15.19 44.84
CA ILE A 14 17.73 14.62 44.32
C ILE A 14 18.38 15.62 43.36
N ASP A 15 19.68 15.84 43.53
CA ASP A 15 20.48 16.67 42.64
C ASP A 15 20.85 15.87 41.37
N GLU A 16 20.04 16.05 40.32
CA GLU A 16 20.18 15.36 39.04
C GLU A 16 21.54 15.67 38.38
N ASP A 17 22.01 16.91 38.45
CA ASP A 17 23.27 17.35 37.84
C ASP A 17 24.48 16.66 38.47
N LYS A 18 24.44 16.45 39.79
CA LYS A 18 25.51 15.74 40.49
C LYS A 18 25.57 14.27 40.09
N ILE A 19 24.43 13.61 39.93
CA ILE A 19 24.37 12.21 39.48
C ILE A 19 24.93 12.09 38.06
N LEU A 20 24.57 13.01 37.17
CA LEU A 20 25.07 13.02 35.80
C LEU A 20 26.60 13.20 35.73
N GLN A 21 27.19 13.99 36.63
CA GLN A 21 28.64 14.17 36.71
C GLN A 21 29.39 12.95 37.27
N GLU A 22 28.73 12.13 38.09
CA GLU A 22 29.33 10.92 38.68
C GLU A 22 29.32 9.71 37.72
N LEU A 23 28.54 9.77 36.64
CA LEU A 23 28.48 8.71 35.63
C LEU A 23 29.75 8.63 34.79
N SER A 24 30.19 7.40 34.53
CA SER A 24 31.29 7.12 33.61
C SER A 24 30.86 7.36 32.15
N PRO A 25 31.80 7.59 31.21
CA PRO A 25 31.46 7.80 29.80
C PRO A 25 30.74 6.60 29.16
N GLU A 26 30.98 5.38 29.65
CA GLU A 26 30.30 4.17 29.19
C GLU A 26 28.85 4.13 29.67
N GLU A 27 28.60 4.51 30.93
CA GLU A 27 27.25 4.56 31.51
C GLU A 27 26.41 5.70 30.91
N LEU A 28 27.03 6.84 30.59
CA LEU A 28 26.37 7.91 29.84
C LEU A 28 25.93 7.45 28.45
N ALA A 29 26.79 6.73 27.73
CA ALA A 29 26.45 6.20 26.41
C ALA A 29 25.32 5.14 26.49
N GLN A 30 25.29 4.35 27.57
CA GLN A 30 24.19 3.41 27.82
C GLN A 30 22.88 4.14 28.12
N LEU A 31 22.93 5.18 28.96
CA LEU A 31 21.75 6.00 29.28
C LEU A 31 21.17 6.67 28.03
N ASP A 32 22.02 7.22 27.15
CA ASP A 32 21.59 7.78 25.86
C ASP A 32 20.89 6.74 24.98
N ALA A 33 21.38 5.49 24.97
CA ALA A 33 20.78 4.41 24.21
C ALA A 33 19.39 4.00 24.77
N GLU A 34 19.26 3.94 26.10
CA GLU A 34 18.00 3.60 26.78
C GLU A 34 16.95 4.71 26.60
N LEU A 35 17.33 5.99 26.71
CA LEU A 35 16.43 7.12 26.49
C LEU A 35 15.86 7.14 25.06
N ALA A 36 16.67 6.79 24.07
CA ALA A 36 16.24 6.71 22.67
C ALA A 36 15.30 5.51 22.38
N GLU A 37 15.37 4.44 23.17
CA GLU A 37 14.46 3.27 23.06
C GLU A 37 13.12 3.51 23.75
N MET A 38 13.12 4.28 24.85
CA MET A 38 11.92 4.56 25.65
C MET A 38 10.92 5.51 24.97
N ASP A 39 11.39 6.41 24.09
CA ASP A 39 10.52 7.32 23.32
C ASP A 39 10.98 7.45 21.85
N PRO A 40 10.70 6.44 21.01
CA PRO A 40 11.11 6.47 19.60
C PRO A 40 10.38 7.55 18.78
N GLU A 41 9.25 8.07 19.28
CA GLU A 41 8.40 9.07 18.61
C GLU A 41 8.46 10.44 19.30
N ASN A 42 9.58 10.77 19.93
CA ASN A 42 9.78 12.05 20.61
C ASN A 42 9.43 13.22 19.67
N VAL A 43 8.28 13.84 19.92
CA VAL A 43 7.67 14.87 19.05
C VAL A 43 8.52 16.14 19.02
N LEU A 44 9.34 16.37 20.05
CA LEU A 44 10.24 17.52 20.14
C LEU A 44 11.50 17.36 19.28
N LEU A 45 11.83 16.14 18.85
CA LEU A 45 12.93 15.88 17.93
C LEU A 45 12.45 15.95 16.47
N PRO A 46 13.15 16.70 15.59
CA PRO A 46 12.92 16.67 14.16
C PRO A 46 13.00 15.25 13.59
N ALA A 47 12.15 14.93 12.61
CA ALA A 47 12.02 13.58 12.06
C ALA A 47 13.36 12.96 11.62
N GLY A 48 14.26 13.75 11.03
CA GLY A 48 15.60 13.27 10.61
C GLY A 48 16.55 12.92 11.75
N LEU A 49 16.29 13.41 12.97
CA LEU A 49 17.08 13.14 14.18
C LEU A 49 16.46 12.05 15.07
N ARG A 50 15.27 11.53 14.71
CA ARG A 50 14.67 10.37 15.39
C ARG A 50 15.34 9.06 14.97
N GLN A 51 15.90 9.03 13.75
CA GLN A 51 16.62 7.87 13.25
C GLN A 51 18.04 7.83 13.82
N ARG A 52 18.42 6.69 14.42
CA ARG A 52 19.77 6.46 14.94
C ARG A 52 20.80 6.48 13.83
N ASP A 53 21.95 7.08 14.12
CA ASP A 53 23.14 6.93 13.28
C ASP A 53 23.57 5.47 13.26
N GLN A 54 23.47 4.84 12.09
CA GLN A 54 23.79 3.42 11.90
C GLN A 54 25.30 3.15 11.83
N THR A 55 26.13 4.19 11.99
CA THR A 55 27.57 4.07 11.83
C THR A 55 28.31 4.97 12.81
N HIS A 56 29.38 4.45 13.40
CA HIS A 56 30.36 5.23 14.18
C HIS A 56 31.44 5.85 13.29
N LYS A 57 31.32 5.74 11.96
CA LYS A 57 32.31 6.27 11.02
C LYS A 57 32.09 7.77 10.87
N SER A 58 33.16 8.54 10.91
CA SER A 58 33.08 9.96 10.59
C SER A 58 32.66 10.17 9.13
N PRO A 59 31.96 11.26 8.80
CA PRO A 59 31.57 11.58 7.43
C PRO A 59 32.80 11.57 6.52
N THR A 60 32.82 10.66 5.53
CA THR A 60 33.99 10.42 4.68
C THR A 60 34.11 11.43 3.52
N GLY A 61 33.35 12.54 3.58
CA GLY A 61 33.31 13.57 2.53
C GLY A 61 32.42 13.18 1.34
N PRO A 62 32.51 13.92 0.21
CA PRO A 62 31.78 13.61 -1.01
C PRO A 62 32.23 12.27 -1.62
N LEU A 63 31.35 11.60 -2.34
CA LEU A 63 31.59 10.29 -2.94
C LEU A 63 32.78 10.32 -3.92
N ASP A 64 33.88 9.66 -3.56
CA ASP A 64 34.99 9.35 -4.46
C ASP A 64 34.76 7.98 -5.11
N ARG A 65 34.36 8.02 -6.39
CA ARG A 65 34.02 6.83 -7.17
C ARG A 65 35.24 5.94 -7.43
N ASP A 66 36.42 6.52 -7.62
CA ASP A 66 37.62 5.77 -7.97
C ASP A 66 38.14 5.01 -6.75
N ALA A 67 38.11 5.65 -5.57
CA ALA A 67 38.43 4.99 -4.30
C ALA A 67 37.46 3.83 -3.98
N LEU A 68 36.17 4.00 -4.27
CA LEU A 68 35.17 2.95 -4.09
C LEU A 68 35.45 1.75 -4.99
N LEU A 69 35.74 1.98 -6.27
CA LEU A 69 36.04 0.91 -7.23
C LEU A 69 37.28 0.12 -6.80
N GLN A 70 38.36 0.80 -6.41
CA GLN A 70 39.57 0.15 -5.91
C GLN A 70 39.32 -0.67 -4.64
N HIS A 71 38.45 -0.18 -3.74
CA HIS A 71 38.06 -0.94 -2.55
C HIS A 71 37.30 -2.21 -2.90
N LEU A 72 36.33 -2.12 -3.82
CA LEU A 72 35.53 -3.26 -4.27
C LEU A 72 36.37 -4.31 -5.02
N GLU A 73 37.29 -3.87 -5.87
CA GLU A 73 38.22 -4.77 -6.56
C GLU A 73 39.10 -5.52 -5.58
N ARG A 74 39.68 -4.81 -4.60
CA ARG A 74 40.47 -5.43 -3.54
C ARG A 74 39.64 -6.41 -2.70
N GLN A 75 38.42 -6.02 -2.32
CA GLN A 75 37.54 -6.88 -1.55
C GLN A 75 37.13 -8.13 -2.33
N ALA A 76 36.91 -8.02 -3.64
CA ALA A 76 36.61 -9.16 -4.50
C ALA A 76 37.81 -10.10 -4.68
N LEU A 77 39.03 -9.55 -4.72
CA LEU A 77 40.28 -10.33 -4.78
C LEU A 77 40.60 -11.03 -3.45
N GLU A 78 40.32 -10.38 -2.33
CA GLU A 78 40.57 -10.91 -0.98
C GLU A 78 39.47 -11.87 -0.49
N ALA A 79 38.29 -11.86 -1.13
CA ALA A 79 37.20 -12.75 -0.77
C ALA A 79 37.58 -14.21 -1.08
N GLU A 80 37.70 -15.02 -0.02
CA GLU A 80 37.98 -16.45 -0.16
C GLU A 80 36.82 -17.17 -0.85
N GLU A 81 37.17 -18.10 -1.74
CA GLU A 81 36.20 -18.94 -2.43
C GLU A 81 35.50 -19.82 -1.39
N ARG A 82 34.16 -19.70 -1.31
CA ARG A 82 33.36 -20.46 -0.36
C ARG A 82 33.55 -21.95 -0.65
N GLN A 83 33.95 -22.71 0.37
CA GLN A 83 34.09 -24.16 0.23
C GLN A 83 32.71 -24.79 -0.03
N ASP A 84 32.59 -25.47 -1.17
CA ASP A 84 31.41 -26.26 -1.50
C ASP A 84 31.28 -27.42 -0.52
N LEU A 85 30.10 -27.55 0.11
CA LEU A 85 29.80 -28.65 1.04
C LEU A 85 29.93 -30.03 0.37
N VAL A 86 29.75 -30.08 -0.95
CA VAL A 86 29.92 -31.28 -1.77
C VAL A 86 30.80 -30.89 -2.98
N PRO A 87 32.00 -31.47 -3.13
CA PRO A 87 32.87 -31.13 -4.25
C PRO A 87 32.18 -31.49 -5.58
N PHE A 88 32.23 -30.57 -6.54
CA PHE A 88 31.67 -30.78 -7.87
C PHE A 88 32.34 -31.98 -8.55
N THR A 89 31.60 -33.05 -8.75
CA THR A 89 32.13 -34.31 -9.31
C THR A 89 32.22 -34.34 -10.83
N GLY A 90 31.73 -33.32 -11.54
CA GLY A 90 31.74 -33.24 -13.01
C GLY A 90 30.83 -34.25 -13.73
N GLU A 91 30.14 -35.12 -13.00
CA GLU A 91 29.25 -36.12 -13.57
C GLU A 91 27.89 -35.50 -13.95
N LYS A 92 27.55 -35.52 -15.24
CA LYS A 92 26.19 -35.18 -15.69
C LYS A 92 25.21 -36.25 -15.22
N LYS A 93 24.57 -36.03 -14.06
CA LYS A 93 23.49 -36.89 -13.55
C LYS A 93 22.19 -36.61 -14.31
N GLY A 94 21.63 -37.64 -14.92
CA GLY A 94 20.35 -37.58 -15.63
C GLY A 94 20.40 -38.26 -16.98
N LYS A 95 19.24 -38.72 -17.48
CA LYS A 95 19.13 -39.19 -18.85
C LYS A 95 19.26 -37.97 -19.79
N PRO A 96 19.99 -38.08 -20.91
CA PRO A 96 20.00 -37.00 -21.90
C PRO A 96 18.56 -36.74 -22.34
N PHE A 97 18.19 -35.46 -22.40
CA PHE A 97 16.85 -35.07 -22.85
C PHE A 97 16.66 -35.55 -24.29
N VAL A 98 15.71 -36.47 -24.47
CA VAL A 98 15.24 -36.86 -25.79
C VAL A 98 14.02 -35.98 -26.09
N PRO A 99 14.05 -35.13 -27.13
CA PRO A 99 12.89 -34.36 -27.53
C PRO A 99 11.70 -35.29 -27.72
N LYS A 100 10.55 -34.98 -27.11
CA LYS A 100 9.31 -35.70 -27.41
C LYS A 100 9.06 -35.59 -28.91
N ALA A 101 8.87 -36.73 -29.58
CA ALA A 101 8.39 -36.75 -30.94
C ALA A 101 7.10 -35.89 -31.01
N ALA A 102 6.96 -35.10 -32.06
CA ALA A 102 5.76 -34.29 -32.29
C ALA A 102 4.52 -35.18 -32.07
N ALA A 103 3.55 -34.70 -31.30
CA ALA A 103 2.31 -35.43 -31.07
C ALA A 103 1.72 -35.81 -32.44
N PRO A 104 1.20 -37.06 -32.60
CA PRO A 104 0.51 -37.42 -33.82
C PRO A 104 -0.57 -36.38 -34.12
N ALA A 105 -0.62 -35.91 -35.36
CA ALA A 105 -1.63 -34.95 -35.79
C ALA A 105 -3.01 -35.48 -35.41
N LEU A 106 -3.85 -34.63 -34.81
CA LEU A 106 -5.20 -34.99 -34.42
C LEU A 106 -5.93 -35.59 -35.62
N PRO A 107 -6.65 -36.73 -35.44
CA PRO A 107 -7.43 -37.35 -36.50
C PRO A 107 -8.31 -36.31 -37.21
N ARG A 108 -8.40 -36.37 -38.55
CA ARG A 108 -9.19 -35.40 -39.35
C ARG A 108 -10.64 -35.23 -38.88
N GLU A 109 -11.20 -36.24 -38.23
CA GLU A 109 -12.57 -36.26 -37.72
C GLU A 109 -12.76 -35.41 -36.44
N GLU A 110 -11.68 -35.10 -35.71
CA GLU A 110 -11.69 -34.22 -34.53
C GLU A 110 -11.26 -32.78 -34.85
N GLN A 111 -10.93 -32.49 -36.12
CA GLN A 111 -10.58 -31.14 -36.54
C GLN A 111 -11.87 -30.31 -36.62
N VAL A 112 -12.01 -29.36 -35.70
CA VAL A 112 -13.07 -28.35 -35.76
C VAL A 112 -12.82 -27.51 -37.01
N THR A 113 -13.66 -27.70 -38.04
CA THR A 113 -13.64 -26.89 -39.25
C THR A 113 -14.55 -25.70 -39.04
N LEU A 114 -13.98 -24.50 -39.12
CA LEU A 114 -14.74 -23.25 -39.09
C LEU A 114 -15.26 -22.94 -40.50
N GLU A 115 -16.26 -22.08 -40.58
CA GLU A 115 -16.65 -21.51 -41.88
C GLU A 115 -15.46 -20.72 -42.44
N PRO A 116 -15.26 -20.71 -43.78
CA PRO A 116 -14.07 -20.11 -44.39
C PRO A 116 -13.88 -18.63 -44.03
N GLU A 117 -14.99 -17.90 -43.86
CA GLU A 117 -14.96 -16.49 -43.44
C GLU A 117 -14.48 -16.32 -41.98
N LEU A 118 -14.88 -17.24 -41.09
CA LEU A 118 -14.47 -17.24 -39.68
C LEU A 118 -13.02 -17.70 -39.51
N GLU A 119 -12.58 -18.68 -40.30
CA GLU A 119 -11.19 -19.15 -40.29
C GLU A 119 -10.22 -18.06 -40.78
N GLU A 120 -10.58 -17.34 -41.85
CA GLU A 120 -9.81 -16.20 -42.35
C GLU A 120 -9.80 -15.03 -41.35
N ALA A 121 -10.92 -14.73 -40.70
CA ALA A 121 -10.98 -13.71 -39.66
C ALA A 121 -10.12 -14.08 -38.45
N LEU A 122 -10.15 -15.35 -38.01
CA LEU A 122 -9.35 -15.83 -36.88
C LEU A 122 -7.85 -15.85 -37.21
N ALA A 123 -7.48 -16.21 -38.43
CA ALA A 123 -6.09 -16.23 -38.88
C ALA A 123 -5.47 -14.83 -39.01
N ASN A 124 -6.29 -13.82 -39.31
CA ASN A 124 -5.87 -12.42 -39.42
C ASN A 124 -6.07 -11.61 -38.13
N ALA A 125 -6.75 -12.17 -37.13
CA ALA A 125 -6.99 -11.51 -35.86
C ALA A 125 -5.67 -11.27 -35.11
N THR A 126 -5.57 -10.12 -34.45
CA THR A 126 -4.43 -9.79 -33.60
C THR A 126 -4.48 -10.54 -32.27
N ASP A 127 -3.32 -10.77 -31.63
CA ASP A 127 -3.25 -11.41 -30.32
C ASP A 127 -4.11 -10.70 -29.24
N ALA A 128 -4.32 -9.39 -29.41
CA ALA A 128 -5.20 -8.58 -28.57
C ALA A 128 -6.67 -8.96 -28.75
N GLU A 129 -7.16 -8.99 -29.99
CA GLU A 129 -8.53 -9.39 -30.33
C GLU A 129 -8.80 -10.85 -29.94
N MET A 130 -7.81 -11.73 -30.11
CA MET A 130 -7.86 -13.12 -29.65
C MET A 130 -8.05 -13.23 -28.13
N CYS A 131 -7.39 -12.36 -27.35
CA CYS A 131 -7.52 -12.30 -25.90
C CYS A 131 -8.93 -11.85 -25.49
N ASP A 132 -9.49 -10.85 -26.16
CA ASP A 132 -10.86 -10.40 -25.87
C ASP A 132 -11.91 -11.44 -26.24
N ILE A 133 -11.75 -12.11 -27.39
CA ILE A 133 -12.60 -13.25 -27.78
C ILE A 133 -12.53 -14.35 -26.73
N ALA A 134 -11.33 -14.69 -26.25
CA ALA A 134 -11.15 -15.67 -25.18
C ALA A 134 -11.84 -15.22 -23.88
N ALA A 135 -11.84 -13.93 -23.54
CA ALA A 135 -12.48 -13.41 -22.34
C ALA A 135 -14.01 -13.53 -22.43
N ILE A 136 -14.59 -13.16 -23.58
CA ILE A 136 -16.02 -13.29 -23.87
C ILE A 136 -16.47 -14.75 -23.84
N LEU A 137 -15.65 -15.66 -24.38
CA LEU A 137 -15.91 -17.10 -24.39
C LEU A 137 -15.64 -17.77 -23.03
N GLY A 138 -15.14 -17.04 -22.03
CA GLY A 138 -14.85 -17.56 -20.70
C GLY A 138 -13.57 -18.42 -20.61
N MET A 139 -12.66 -18.30 -21.58
CA MET A 139 -11.37 -18.99 -21.60
C MET A 139 -10.32 -18.26 -20.74
N TYR A 140 -10.57 -18.19 -19.42
CA TYR A 140 -9.72 -17.47 -18.45
C TYR A 140 -8.30 -18.04 -18.32
N THR A 141 -8.04 -19.28 -18.76
CA THR A 141 -6.73 -19.93 -18.67
C THR A 141 -5.69 -19.40 -19.67
N LEU A 142 -6.13 -18.65 -20.69
CA LEU A 142 -5.29 -18.12 -21.76
C LEU A 142 -4.87 -16.67 -21.52
N MET A 143 -5.23 -16.09 -20.37
CA MET A 143 -5.06 -14.67 -20.07
C MET A 143 -4.72 -14.42 -18.61
N SER A 144 -4.17 -13.25 -18.32
CA SER A 144 -4.00 -12.80 -16.93
C SER A 144 -5.34 -12.36 -16.34
N ASN A 145 -5.45 -12.41 -15.01
CA ASN A 145 -6.65 -11.93 -14.30
C ASN A 145 -7.02 -10.49 -14.66
N LYS A 146 -6.01 -9.63 -14.86
CA LYS A 146 -6.22 -8.23 -15.25
C LYS A 146 -6.87 -8.12 -16.63
N GLN A 147 -6.32 -8.82 -17.62
CA GLN A 147 -6.85 -8.84 -18.98
C GLN A 147 -8.29 -9.33 -19.02
N TYR A 148 -8.61 -10.35 -18.23
CA TYR A 148 -9.97 -10.88 -18.08
C TYR A 148 -10.96 -9.81 -17.55
N TYR A 149 -10.63 -9.14 -16.44
CA TYR A 149 -11.53 -8.14 -15.86
C TYR A 149 -11.63 -6.86 -16.68
N ASP A 150 -10.52 -6.40 -17.28
CA ASP A 150 -10.56 -5.21 -18.15
C ASP A 150 -11.48 -5.48 -19.36
N ALA A 151 -11.40 -6.67 -19.98
CA ALA A 151 -12.22 -7.02 -21.15
C ALA A 151 -13.72 -7.08 -20.82
N ILE A 152 -14.08 -7.66 -19.67
CA ILE A 152 -15.49 -7.80 -19.25
C ILE A 152 -16.09 -6.45 -18.82
N CYS A 153 -15.31 -5.60 -18.15
CA CYS A 153 -15.80 -4.33 -17.61
C CYS A 153 -15.88 -3.21 -18.65
N SER A 154 -14.97 -3.19 -19.63
CA SER A 154 -14.84 -2.04 -20.53
C SER A 154 -15.61 -2.19 -21.85
N GLY A 155 -16.05 -3.40 -22.21
CA GLY A 155 -16.79 -3.67 -23.44
C GLY A 155 -16.03 -3.31 -24.73
N ASN A 156 -14.75 -2.97 -24.62
CA ASN A 156 -13.85 -2.52 -25.68
C ASN A 156 -12.51 -3.25 -25.54
N ILE A 157 -11.72 -3.28 -26.61
CA ILE A 157 -10.36 -3.83 -26.63
C ILE A 157 -9.48 -2.98 -25.71
N CYS A 158 -9.37 -3.38 -24.45
CA CYS A 158 -8.61 -2.70 -23.41
C CYS A 158 -7.14 -3.12 -23.39
N ASN A 159 -6.84 -4.28 -23.98
CA ASN A 159 -5.53 -4.88 -23.93
C ASN A 159 -4.84 -4.78 -25.29
N THR A 160 -3.80 -3.93 -25.38
CA THR A 160 -2.92 -3.85 -26.57
C THR A 160 -1.78 -4.86 -26.55
N GLU A 161 -1.67 -5.64 -25.47
CA GLU A 161 -0.56 -6.54 -25.21
C GLU A 161 -1.02 -8.00 -25.40
N GLY A 162 -0.47 -8.67 -26.43
CA GLY A 162 -0.81 -10.05 -26.77
C GLY A 162 -0.43 -11.10 -25.71
N ILE A 163 -0.76 -12.37 -25.97
CA ILE A 163 -0.50 -13.51 -25.07
C ILE A 163 1.00 -13.64 -24.72
N ASN A 164 1.88 -13.20 -25.61
CA ASN A 164 3.34 -13.22 -25.43
C ASN A 164 3.91 -11.96 -24.77
N SER A 165 3.08 -11.05 -24.27
CA SER A 165 3.56 -9.82 -23.64
C SER A 165 4.20 -10.08 -22.27
N VAL A 166 5.19 -9.27 -21.94
CA VAL A 166 5.82 -9.27 -20.61
C VAL A 166 4.84 -8.71 -19.60
N VAL A 167 4.52 -9.48 -18.56
CA VAL A 167 3.63 -9.03 -17.48
C VAL A 167 4.23 -7.81 -16.79
N GLN A 168 3.57 -6.66 -16.95
CA GLN A 168 3.95 -5.42 -16.28
C GLN A 168 3.19 -5.25 -14.96
N PRO A 169 3.79 -4.62 -13.93
CA PRO A 169 3.08 -4.25 -12.72
C PRO A 169 1.98 -3.21 -13.02
N ASP A 170 0.92 -3.22 -12.23
CA ASP A 170 -0.16 -2.26 -12.37
C ASP A 170 0.31 -0.83 -12.11
N ARG A 171 -0.01 0.07 -13.06
CA ARG A 171 0.18 1.50 -12.86
C ARG A 171 -0.92 2.00 -11.94
N TYR A 172 -0.53 2.71 -10.88
CA TYR A 172 -1.48 3.38 -10.00
C TYR A 172 -2.36 4.33 -10.81
N ARG A 173 -3.68 4.14 -10.77
CA ARG A 173 -4.64 5.09 -11.36
C ARG A 173 -4.80 6.22 -10.35
N PRO A 174 -4.32 7.45 -10.62
CA PRO A 174 -4.54 8.56 -9.71
C PRO A 174 -6.04 8.80 -9.60
N VAL A 175 -6.58 8.69 -8.38
CA VAL A 175 -7.97 9.06 -8.12
C VAL A 175 -8.00 10.59 -8.11
N PRO A 176 -8.77 11.24 -8.99
CA PRO A 176 -8.90 12.69 -8.94
C PRO A 176 -9.54 13.09 -7.60
N ASP A 177 -9.01 14.14 -6.99
CA ASP A 177 -9.60 14.69 -5.76
C ASP A 177 -11.02 15.17 -6.06
N GLU A 178 -12.00 14.55 -5.39
CA GLU A 178 -13.39 14.99 -5.50
C GLU A 178 -13.54 16.41 -4.93
N PRO A 179 -14.34 17.28 -5.57
CA PRO A 179 -14.59 18.61 -5.02
C PRO A 179 -15.26 18.50 -3.64
N PRO A 180 -15.00 19.46 -2.73
CA PRO A 180 -15.62 19.46 -1.41
C PRO A 180 -17.14 19.50 -1.52
N ASN A 181 -17.82 18.80 -0.60
CA ASN A 181 -19.28 18.76 -0.55
C ASN A 181 -19.85 20.18 -0.41
N PRO A 182 -20.72 20.62 -1.34
CA PRO A 182 -21.24 21.99 -1.36
C PRO A 182 -22.36 22.26 -0.35
N THR A 183 -22.77 21.26 0.44
CA THR A 183 -23.92 21.37 1.36
C THR A 183 -23.63 22.34 2.51
N ASP A 184 -24.49 23.34 2.69
CA ASP A 184 -24.44 24.27 3.84
C ASP A 184 -25.08 23.65 5.08
N VAL A 185 -24.27 23.43 6.11
CA VAL A 185 -24.69 22.79 7.37
C VAL A 185 -25.72 23.63 8.13
N ALA A 186 -25.57 24.96 8.14
CA ALA A 186 -26.45 25.86 8.89
C ALA A 186 -27.84 25.96 8.24
N GLU A 187 -27.89 26.04 6.91
CA GLU A 187 -29.15 26.01 6.17
C GLU A 187 -29.85 24.66 6.35
N THR A 188 -29.10 23.56 6.23
CA THR A 188 -29.65 22.20 6.38
C THR A 188 -30.24 22.00 7.78
N LEU A 189 -29.55 22.44 8.84
CA LEU A 189 -30.07 22.37 10.22
C LEU A 189 -31.38 23.15 10.36
N ARG A 190 -31.48 24.33 9.75
CA ARG A 190 -32.71 25.13 9.77
C ARG A 190 -33.86 24.42 9.06
N ARG A 191 -33.63 23.89 7.86
CA ARG A 191 -34.64 23.12 7.11
C ARG A 191 -35.09 21.86 7.84
N LEU A 192 -34.19 21.23 8.59
CA LEU A 192 -34.50 20.10 9.46
C LEU A 192 -35.43 20.50 10.62
N GLN A 193 -35.13 21.63 11.28
CA GLN A 193 -35.95 22.18 12.37
C GLN A 193 -37.34 22.63 11.90
N ASP A 194 -37.42 23.20 10.70
CA ASP A 194 -38.68 23.66 10.08
C ASP A 194 -39.51 22.49 9.48
N ASN A 195 -39.02 21.24 9.56
CA ASN A 195 -39.60 20.03 9.00
C ASN A 195 -40.00 20.20 7.51
N ASP A 196 -39.05 20.65 6.70
CA ASP A 196 -39.26 20.92 5.29
C ASP A 196 -39.66 19.64 4.51
N PRO A 197 -40.80 19.64 3.79
CA PRO A 197 -41.26 18.48 3.03
C PRO A 197 -40.41 18.15 1.80
N GLU A 198 -39.58 19.07 1.29
CA GLU A 198 -38.70 18.81 0.15
C GLU A 198 -37.38 18.15 0.55
N LEU A 199 -37.02 18.21 1.84
CA LEU A 199 -35.75 17.68 2.34
C LEU A 199 -35.84 16.19 2.65
N HIS A 200 -35.47 15.35 1.67
CA HIS A 200 -35.52 13.89 1.79
C HIS A 200 -34.16 13.27 2.15
N GLU A 201 -33.06 13.89 1.72
CA GLU A 201 -31.70 13.37 1.90
C GLU A 201 -30.79 14.46 2.46
N VAL A 202 -30.05 14.11 3.52
CA VAL A 202 -29.09 14.99 4.16
C VAL A 202 -27.71 14.35 4.05
N ASN A 203 -26.86 14.95 3.21
CA ASN A 203 -25.50 14.47 2.97
C ASN A 203 -24.46 15.46 3.52
N LEU A 204 -23.87 15.11 4.66
CA LEU A 204 -22.80 15.87 5.33
C LEU A 204 -21.43 15.23 5.13
N ASN A 205 -21.28 14.31 4.18
CA ASN A 205 -20.03 13.57 3.98
C ASN A 205 -18.88 14.52 3.62
N ASN A 206 -17.71 14.25 4.18
CA ASN A 206 -16.44 14.94 3.89
C ASN A 206 -16.45 16.46 4.16
N ILE A 207 -17.44 16.99 4.88
CA ILE A 207 -17.44 18.38 5.33
C ILE A 207 -16.53 18.49 6.55
N LYS A 208 -15.46 19.26 6.41
CA LYS A 208 -14.49 19.51 7.47
C LYS A 208 -15.03 20.58 8.42
N ASP A 209 -14.67 20.47 9.71
CA ASP A 209 -14.89 21.48 10.74
C ASP A 209 -16.34 21.77 11.13
N ILE A 210 -17.21 20.76 11.12
CA ILE A 210 -18.55 20.88 11.74
C ILE A 210 -18.39 20.84 13.28
N PRO A 211 -18.88 21.85 14.03
CA PRO A 211 -18.85 21.80 15.48
C PRO A 211 -19.73 20.65 16.02
N VAL A 212 -19.22 19.90 17.00
CA VAL A 212 -19.97 18.80 17.67
C VAL A 212 -21.38 19.22 18.12
N PRO A 213 -21.60 20.39 18.74
CA PRO A 213 -22.95 20.81 19.14
C PRO A 213 -23.92 20.99 17.95
N THR A 214 -23.39 21.30 16.76
CA THR A 214 -24.20 21.41 15.53
C THR A 214 -24.63 20.04 15.05
N LEU A 215 -23.74 19.04 15.09
CA LEU A 215 -24.09 17.65 14.78
C LEU A 215 -25.12 17.10 15.77
N GLU A 216 -24.97 17.37 17.07
CA GLU A 216 -25.97 17.00 18.08
C GLU A 216 -27.33 17.64 17.79
N ALA A 217 -27.36 18.92 17.41
CA ALA A 217 -28.60 19.62 17.04
C ALA A 217 -29.25 19.02 15.79
N ILE A 218 -28.46 18.62 14.79
CA ILE A 218 -28.95 17.91 13.59
C ILE A 218 -29.57 16.57 13.99
N CYS A 219 -28.88 15.77 14.80
CA CYS A 219 -29.38 14.48 15.29
C CYS A 219 -30.66 14.64 16.13
N GLN A 220 -30.77 15.71 16.93
CA GLN A 220 -31.99 16.04 17.68
C GLN A 220 -33.14 16.47 16.76
N ALA A 221 -32.89 17.33 15.78
CA ALA A 221 -33.90 17.80 14.83
C ALA A 221 -34.46 16.64 13.98
N ILE A 222 -33.62 15.67 13.64
CA ILE A 222 -34.04 14.47 12.88
C ILE A 222 -35.04 13.61 13.67
N LYS A 223 -34.97 13.58 15.01
CA LYS A 223 -35.95 12.82 15.82
C LYS A 223 -37.39 13.31 15.63
N THR A 224 -37.57 14.60 15.35
CA THR A 224 -38.87 15.23 15.14
C THR A 224 -39.26 15.34 13.67
N ASN A 225 -38.30 15.16 12.76
CA ASN A 225 -38.52 15.27 11.32
C ASN A 225 -39.20 14.01 10.78
N THR A 226 -40.11 14.18 9.81
CA THR A 226 -40.90 13.07 9.23
C THR A 226 -40.65 12.85 7.74
N HIS A 227 -39.83 13.68 7.11
CA HIS A 227 -39.60 13.69 5.66
C HIS A 227 -38.24 13.12 5.25
N VAL A 228 -37.22 13.30 6.10
CA VAL A 228 -35.87 12.80 5.84
C VAL A 228 -35.85 11.27 5.85
N ARG A 229 -35.28 10.69 4.79
CA ARG A 229 -35.13 9.23 4.59
C ARG A 229 -33.69 8.76 4.73
N SER A 230 -32.72 9.60 4.39
CA SER A 230 -31.30 9.25 4.40
C SER A 230 -30.48 10.35 5.06
N LEU A 231 -29.65 9.98 6.02
CA LEU A 231 -28.66 10.83 6.68
C LEU A 231 -27.28 10.20 6.48
N SER A 232 -26.34 10.95 5.92
CA SER A 232 -24.95 10.54 5.76
C SER A 232 -24.02 11.57 6.41
N LEU A 233 -23.12 11.13 7.29
CA LEU A 233 -22.24 11.98 8.08
C LEU A 233 -20.80 11.44 8.15
N VAL A 234 -20.35 10.79 7.08
CA VAL A 234 -19.04 10.15 6.97
C VAL A 234 -17.91 11.19 6.98
N ALA A 235 -16.84 10.89 7.72
CA ALA A 235 -15.63 11.71 7.81
C ALA A 235 -15.84 13.15 8.32
N THR A 236 -16.83 13.37 9.19
CA THR A 236 -17.16 14.67 9.80
C THR A 236 -16.49 14.92 11.16
N ARG A 237 -15.55 14.06 11.59
CA ARG A 237 -14.93 14.06 12.94
C ARG A 237 -15.96 14.00 14.09
N SER A 238 -17.07 13.30 13.89
CA SER A 238 -18.03 12.97 14.95
C SER A 238 -17.34 12.20 16.08
N ASN A 239 -17.72 12.50 17.32
CA ASN A 239 -17.29 11.81 18.54
C ASN A 239 -18.39 10.86 19.05
N ASP A 240 -18.10 10.08 20.09
CA ASP A 240 -19.03 9.12 20.70
C ASP A 240 -20.34 9.74 21.21
N LEU A 241 -20.40 11.05 21.40
CA LEU A 241 -21.62 11.76 21.81
C LEU A 241 -22.62 11.92 20.65
N VAL A 242 -22.11 11.92 19.42
CA VAL A 242 -22.89 12.06 18.19
C VAL A 242 -23.27 10.68 17.60
N ALA A 243 -22.49 9.63 17.91
CA ALA A 243 -22.71 8.25 17.47
C ALA A 243 -23.84 7.55 18.24
#